data_AF-A0A2W7Q5P1-F1
#
_entry.id   AF-A0A2W7Q5P1-F1
#
_cell.length_a   1.000
_cell.length_b   1.000
_cell.length_c   1.000
_cell.angle_alpha   90.00
_cell.angle_beta   90.00
_cell.angle_gamma   90.00
#
_symmetry.space_group_name_H-M   'P 1'
#
loop_
_entity.id
_entity.type
_entity.pdbx_description
1 polymer ?
#
loop_
_entity_poly.entity_id
_entity_poly.type
_entity_poly.pdbx_seq_one_letter_code
_entity_poly.pdbx_strand_id
1 'polypeptide(L)'
;MTDTRIHPVTGKELTRGVRVQVVSFGILTAEVDVPGWYPDDDSDSIHSGADLEMKETVFMALRKKYGDRVRETRKKLKLTQVQAGMIVGGGKRAFQKYERGVMAPSDAAIGLLEVLRAKPEMVEILKDIRKDVRVARVKGTQDTNGKVKGRRSRRESLSA
;
A
#
# COMPACT_ATOMS: atom_id res chain seq x y z
N MET A 1 -35.60 -16.36 -25.97
CA MET A 1 -35.25 -14.96 -26.28
C MET A 1 -34.14 -14.60 -25.32
N THR A 2 -33.02 -14.09 -25.83
CA THR A 2 -31.91 -13.62 -24.98
C THR A 2 -32.41 -12.35 -24.30
N ASP A 3 -32.42 -12.32 -22.96
CA ASP A 3 -32.76 -11.07 -22.29
C ASP A 3 -31.67 -10.04 -22.59
N THR A 4 -32.09 -8.83 -23.01
CA THR A 4 -31.20 -7.72 -23.32
C THR A 4 -31.58 -6.45 -22.56
N ARG A 5 -30.60 -5.55 -22.34
CA ARG A 5 -30.78 -4.26 -21.65
C ARG A 5 -29.89 -3.18 -22.27
N ILE A 6 -30.25 -1.91 -22.10
CA ILE A 6 -29.42 -0.78 -22.55
C ILE A 6 -28.56 -0.25 -21.41
N HIS A 7 -27.25 -0.11 -21.64
CA HIS A 7 -26.32 0.45 -20.68
C HIS A 7 -26.61 1.95 -20.46
N PRO A 8 -26.77 2.43 -19.21
CA PRO A 8 -27.28 3.77 -18.93
C PRO A 8 -26.31 4.91 -19.29
N VAL A 9 -25.01 4.62 -19.42
CA VAL A 9 -23.97 5.62 -19.74
C VAL A 9 -23.53 5.56 -21.20
N THR A 10 -23.48 4.36 -21.78
CA THR A 10 -22.89 4.13 -23.11
C THR A 10 -23.95 3.91 -24.18
N GLY A 11 -25.21 3.68 -23.80
CA GLY A 11 -26.31 3.40 -24.72
C GLY A 11 -26.22 2.04 -25.43
N LYS A 12 -25.21 1.23 -25.11
CA LYS A 12 -24.97 -0.07 -25.76
C LYS A 12 -25.98 -1.12 -25.30
N GLU A 13 -26.27 -2.06 -26.19
CA GLU A 13 -27.01 -3.26 -25.85
C GLU A 13 -26.12 -4.20 -25.05
N LEU A 14 -26.68 -4.74 -23.97
CA LEU A 14 -26.06 -5.69 -23.08
C LEU A 14 -26.88 -6.97 -23.08
N THR A 15 -26.19 -8.10 -23.15
CA THR A 15 -26.80 -9.43 -23.04
C THR A 15 -26.47 -10.05 -21.69
N ARG A 16 -27.41 -10.82 -21.14
CA ARG A 16 -27.15 -11.58 -19.91
C ARG A 16 -26.12 -12.68 -20.20
N GLY A 17 -25.02 -12.67 -19.47
CA GLY A 17 -23.94 -13.64 -19.65
C GLY A 17 -23.11 -13.84 -18.39
N VAL A 18 -22.07 -14.66 -18.52
CA VAL A 18 -21.07 -14.91 -17.47
C VAL A 18 -19.70 -14.73 -18.11
N ARG A 19 -18.81 -13.96 -17.47
CA ARG A 19 -17.41 -13.84 -17.87
C ARG A 19 -16.51 -14.18 -16.70
N VAL A 20 -15.40 -14.85 -16.99
CA VAL A 20 -14.33 -15.08 -16.02
C VAL A 20 -13.66 -13.75 -15.71
N GLN A 21 -13.54 -13.42 -14.43
CA GLN A 21 -12.80 -12.26 -13.95
C GLN A 21 -11.72 -12.70 -12.97
N VAL A 22 -10.55 -12.06 -13.07
CA VAL A 22 -9.44 -12.28 -12.13
C VAL A 22 -9.62 -11.36 -10.92
N VAL A 23 -9.62 -11.96 -9.73
CA VAL A 23 -9.60 -11.27 -8.44
C VAL A 23 -8.21 -11.42 -7.84
N SER A 24 -7.63 -10.32 -7.37
CA SER A 24 -6.29 -10.31 -6.78
C SER A 24 -6.25 -9.66 -5.40
N PHE A 25 -5.38 -10.16 -4.53
CA PHE A 25 -5.04 -9.51 -3.27
C PHE A 25 -3.63 -9.92 -2.82
N GLY A 26 -2.72 -8.95 -2.76
CA GLY A 26 -1.30 -9.24 -2.56
C GLY A 26 -0.73 -10.03 -3.74
N ILE A 27 -0.01 -11.12 -3.46
CA ILE A 27 0.51 -12.03 -4.50
C ILE A 27 -0.50 -13.11 -4.92
N LEU A 28 -1.69 -13.13 -4.33
CA LEU A 28 -2.68 -14.17 -4.61
C LEU A 28 -3.67 -13.69 -5.66
N THR A 29 -3.98 -14.58 -6.60
CA THR A 29 -5.00 -14.39 -7.62
C THR A 29 -5.96 -15.58 -7.63
N ALA A 30 -7.18 -15.35 -8.10
CA ALA A 30 -8.17 -16.38 -8.38
C ALA A 30 -9.04 -15.95 -9.56
N GLU A 31 -9.48 -16.91 -10.37
CA GLU A 31 -10.47 -16.73 -11.42
C GLU A 31 -11.86 -17.01 -10.85
N VAL A 32 -12.83 -16.18 -11.23
CA VAL A 32 -14.21 -16.28 -10.77
C VAL A 32 -15.14 -16.04 -11.93
N ASP A 33 -16.14 -16.91 -12.08
CA ASP A 33 -17.25 -16.70 -12.99
C ASP A 33 -18.16 -15.61 -12.43
N VAL A 34 -18.27 -14.50 -13.17
CA VAL A 34 -19.08 -13.34 -12.76
C VAL A 34 -20.25 -13.22 -13.73
N PRO A 35 -21.47 -13.54 -13.30
CA PRO A 35 -22.67 -13.22 -14.06
C PRO A 35 -22.82 -11.70 -14.24
N GLY A 36 -23.56 -11.28 -15.27
CA GLY A 36 -23.79 -9.87 -15.50
C GLY A 36 -24.44 -9.58 -16.84
N TRP A 37 -24.58 -8.30 -17.11
CA TRP A 37 -25.01 -7.77 -18.39
C TRP A 37 -23.78 -7.25 -19.11
N TYR A 38 -23.40 -7.93 -20.18
CA TYR A 38 -22.15 -7.68 -20.89
C TYR A 38 -22.45 -7.14 -22.29
N PRO A 39 -21.69 -6.15 -22.76
CA PRO A 39 -21.70 -5.78 -24.17
C PRO A 39 -20.97 -6.86 -24.99
N ASP A 40 -21.12 -6.83 -26.30
CA ASP A 40 -20.40 -7.75 -27.20
C ASP A 40 -18.90 -7.40 -27.32
N ASP A 41 -18.49 -6.24 -26.80
CA ASP A 41 -17.11 -5.78 -26.75
C ASP A 41 -16.57 -5.74 -25.31
N ASP A 42 -15.47 -5.01 -25.12
CA ASP A 42 -14.77 -4.83 -23.83
C ASP A 42 -15.21 -3.57 -23.06
N SER A 43 -16.36 -2.97 -23.43
CA SER A 43 -16.91 -1.85 -22.66
C SER A 43 -17.58 -2.30 -21.35
N ASP A 44 -17.96 -1.32 -20.53
CA ASP A 44 -18.43 -1.56 -19.17
C ASP A 44 -19.68 -2.45 -19.10
N SER A 45 -19.64 -3.40 -18.17
CA SER A 45 -20.72 -4.33 -17.84
C SER A 45 -21.51 -3.87 -16.61
N ILE A 46 -22.76 -4.32 -16.50
CA ILE A 46 -23.62 -4.07 -15.33
C ILE A 46 -23.76 -5.35 -14.52
N HIS A 47 -23.54 -5.25 -13.21
CA HIS A 47 -23.72 -6.33 -12.26
C HIS A 47 -24.71 -5.95 -11.16
N SER A 48 -25.57 -6.88 -10.79
CA SER A 48 -26.34 -6.78 -9.55
C SER A 48 -25.51 -7.20 -8.34
N GLY A 49 -26.03 -7.00 -7.12
CA GLY A 49 -25.38 -7.50 -5.91
C GLY A 49 -25.22 -9.03 -5.92
N ALA A 50 -26.26 -9.75 -6.36
CA ALA A 50 -26.23 -11.21 -6.49
C ALA A 50 -25.18 -11.69 -7.51
N ASP A 51 -24.99 -10.93 -8.60
CA ASP A 51 -23.98 -11.24 -9.61
C ASP A 51 -22.54 -11.14 -9.06
N LEU A 52 -22.31 -10.31 -8.04
CA LEU A 52 -20.99 -10.07 -7.45
C LEU A 52 -20.69 -10.91 -6.21
N GLU A 53 -21.67 -11.64 -5.67
CA GLU A 53 -21.55 -12.36 -4.40
C GLU A 53 -20.39 -13.37 -4.39
N MET A 54 -20.23 -14.13 -5.48
CA MET A 54 -19.12 -15.08 -5.61
C MET A 54 -17.77 -14.36 -5.69
N LYS A 55 -17.70 -13.26 -6.45
CA LYS A 55 -16.50 -12.43 -6.57
C LYS A 55 -16.09 -11.85 -5.22
N GLU A 56 -17.05 -11.36 -4.44
CA GLU A 56 -16.82 -10.83 -3.09
C GLU A 56 -16.35 -11.92 -2.14
N THR A 57 -17.00 -13.09 -2.16
CA THR A 57 -16.63 -14.24 -1.33
C THR A 57 -15.19 -14.67 -1.60
N VAL A 58 -14.81 -14.80 -2.87
CA VAL A 58 -13.44 -15.15 -3.28
C VAL A 58 -12.47 -14.04 -2.86
N PHE A 59 -12.82 -12.77 -3.04
CA PHE A 59 -11.98 -11.65 -2.60
C PHE A 59 -11.73 -11.68 -1.08
N MET A 60 -12.76 -11.94 -0.27
CA MET A 60 -12.61 -12.08 1.19
C MET A 60 -11.75 -13.28 1.59
N ALA A 61 -11.89 -14.40 0.88
CA ALA A 61 -11.03 -15.56 1.07
C ALA A 61 -9.55 -15.24 0.77
N LEU A 62 -9.27 -14.52 -0.33
CA LEU A 62 -7.91 -14.07 -0.67
C LEU A 62 -7.35 -13.11 0.39
N ARG A 63 -8.14 -12.14 0.85
CA ARG A 63 -7.78 -11.20 1.93
C ARG A 63 -7.37 -11.93 3.21
N LYS A 64 -8.19 -12.89 3.64
CA LYS A 64 -7.91 -13.71 4.82
C LYS A 64 -6.62 -14.53 4.62
N LYS A 65 -6.53 -15.27 3.52
CA LYS A 65 -5.40 -16.15 3.21
C LYS A 65 -4.08 -15.39 3.16
N TYR A 66 -4.06 -14.23 2.51
CA TYR A 66 -2.85 -13.41 2.43
C TYR A 66 -2.52 -12.74 3.77
N GLY A 67 -3.52 -12.25 4.52
CA GLY A 67 -3.32 -11.70 5.86
C GLY A 67 -2.70 -12.72 6.83
N ASP A 68 -3.16 -13.97 6.78
CA ASP A 68 -2.59 -15.08 7.56
C ASP A 68 -1.13 -15.37 7.13
N ARG A 69 -0.83 -15.40 5.82
CA ARG A 69 0.55 -15.54 5.30
C ARG A 69 1.49 -14.44 5.79
N VAL A 70 1.05 -13.19 5.83
CA VAL A 70 1.83 -12.06 6.36
C VAL A 70 2.09 -12.25 7.86
N ARG A 71 1.07 -12.66 8.62
CA ARG A 71 1.18 -12.91 10.06
C ARG A 71 2.18 -14.03 10.36
N GLU A 72 2.07 -15.15 9.64
CA GLU A 72 2.99 -16.30 9.77
C GLU A 72 4.42 -15.89 9.48
N THR A 73 4.65 -15.16 8.38
CA THR A 73 5.96 -14.63 8.01
C THR A 73 6.53 -13.76 9.13
N ARG A 74 5.77 -12.77 9.62
CA ARG A 74 6.21 -11.91 10.73
C ARG A 74 6.57 -12.72 11.98
N LYS A 75 5.74 -13.70 12.34
CA LYS A 75 5.98 -14.56 13.51
C LYS A 75 7.25 -15.40 13.34
N LYS A 76 7.50 -15.93 12.14
CA LYS A 76 8.74 -16.65 11.80
C LYS A 76 9.99 -15.78 11.98
N LEU A 77 9.88 -14.48 11.66
CA LEU A 77 10.93 -13.48 11.86
C LEU A 77 11.05 -13.00 13.32
N LYS A 78 10.18 -13.46 14.23
CA LYS A 78 10.11 -13.04 15.65
C LYS A 78 9.96 -11.51 15.83
N LEU A 79 9.19 -10.87 14.95
CA LEU A 79 8.95 -9.42 15.00
C LEU A 79 7.57 -9.08 15.58
N THR A 80 7.47 -7.98 16.30
CA THR A 80 6.17 -7.33 16.58
C THR A 80 5.62 -6.67 15.31
N GLN A 81 4.31 -6.37 15.27
CA GLN A 81 3.70 -5.68 14.13
C GLN A 81 4.35 -4.31 13.89
N VAL A 82 4.69 -3.60 14.97
CA VAL A 82 5.37 -2.30 14.90
C VAL A 82 6.78 -2.46 14.34
N GLN A 83 7.56 -3.44 14.83
CA GLN A 83 8.90 -3.71 14.31
C GLN A 83 8.85 -4.07 12.82
N ALA A 84 7.94 -4.96 12.42
CA ALA A 84 7.80 -5.38 11.04
C ALA A 84 7.43 -4.20 10.12
N GLY A 85 6.51 -3.33 10.54
CA GLY A 85 6.14 -2.13 9.78
C GLY A 85 7.27 -1.08 9.68
N MET A 86 8.21 -1.08 10.62
CA MET A 86 9.41 -0.23 10.54
C MET A 86 10.54 -0.86 9.72
N ILE A 87 10.66 -2.18 9.72
CA ILE A 87 11.71 -2.93 9.02
C ILE A 87 11.35 -3.07 7.54
N VAL A 88 10.21 -3.72 7.25
CA VAL A 88 9.72 -3.98 5.90
C VAL A 88 9.18 -2.71 5.26
N GLY A 89 8.52 -1.85 6.04
CA GLY A 89 7.94 -0.59 5.57
C GLY A 89 6.43 -0.50 5.79
N GLY A 90 5.84 0.64 5.39
CA GLY A 90 4.41 0.95 5.60
C GLY A 90 4.08 1.54 6.98
N GLY A 91 5.07 1.66 7.86
CA GLY A 91 4.95 2.34 9.15
C GLY A 91 4.29 1.49 10.24
N LYS A 92 4.19 2.05 11.45
CA LYS A 92 3.84 1.30 12.68
C LYS A 92 2.51 0.52 12.63
N ARG A 93 1.57 0.94 11.77
CA ARG A 93 0.21 0.36 11.67
C ARG A 93 0.01 -0.52 10.43
N ALA A 94 1.01 -0.64 9.56
CA ALA A 94 0.90 -1.40 8.32
C ALA A 94 0.54 -2.87 8.56
N PHE A 95 1.32 -3.57 9.39
CA PHE A 95 1.10 -5.00 9.64
C PHE A 95 -0.23 -5.29 10.31
N GLN A 96 -0.78 -4.37 11.11
CA GLN A 96 -2.15 -4.49 11.63
C GLN A 96 -3.20 -4.49 10.50
N LYS A 97 -3.01 -3.67 9.45
CA LYS A 97 -3.92 -3.63 8.29
C LYS A 97 -3.71 -4.83 7.37
N TYR A 98 -2.44 -5.18 7.12
CA TYR A 98 -2.07 -6.30 6.25
C TYR A 98 -2.57 -7.64 6.81
N GLU A 99 -2.33 -7.91 8.10
CA GLU A 99 -2.74 -9.16 8.74
C GLU A 99 -4.25 -9.30 8.93
N ARG A 100 -5.00 -8.19 8.87
CA ARG A 100 -6.47 -8.22 8.84
C ARG A 100 -7.03 -8.26 7.42
N GLY A 101 -6.15 -8.26 6.41
CA GLY A 101 -6.54 -8.15 5.00
C GLY A 101 -7.23 -6.82 4.67
N VAL A 102 -7.17 -5.79 5.51
CA VAL A 102 -7.83 -4.48 5.25
C VAL A 102 -7.15 -3.71 4.12
N MET A 103 -5.85 -3.95 3.93
CA MET A 103 -5.03 -3.28 2.93
C MET A 103 -3.97 -4.27 2.46
N ALA A 104 -3.74 -4.34 1.15
CA ALA A 104 -2.58 -5.07 0.64
C ALA A 104 -1.30 -4.23 0.89
N PRO A 105 -0.15 -4.87 1.16
CA PRO A 105 1.14 -4.19 1.08
C PRO A 105 1.40 -3.68 -0.34
N SER A 106 2.30 -2.71 -0.49
CA SER A 106 2.79 -2.30 -1.82
C SER A 106 3.58 -3.43 -2.48
N ASP A 107 3.73 -3.40 -3.80
CA ASP A 107 4.47 -4.43 -4.56
C ASP A 107 5.89 -4.66 -4.03
N ALA A 108 6.60 -3.58 -3.68
CA ALA A 108 7.92 -3.68 -3.05
C ALA A 108 7.87 -4.39 -1.69
N ALA A 109 6.85 -4.11 -0.87
CA ALA A 109 6.66 -4.78 0.42
C ALA A 109 6.24 -6.24 0.25
N ILE A 110 5.42 -6.56 -0.77
CA ILE A 110 5.08 -7.93 -1.14
C ILE A 110 6.36 -8.69 -1.50
N GLY A 111 7.16 -8.17 -2.45
CA GLY A 111 8.41 -8.79 -2.86
C GLY A 111 9.36 -9.04 -1.69
N LEU A 112 9.52 -8.05 -0.80
CA LEU A 112 10.36 -8.19 0.38
C LEU A 112 9.82 -9.22 1.38
N LEU A 113 8.51 -9.25 1.61
CA LEU A 113 7.88 -10.26 2.47
C LEU A 113 8.09 -11.67 1.91
N GLU A 114 8.03 -11.85 0.60
CA GLU A 114 8.25 -13.14 -0.04
C GLU A 114 9.71 -13.60 0.05
N VAL A 115 10.66 -12.67 -0.14
CA VAL A 115 12.09 -12.94 0.11
C VAL A 115 12.32 -13.34 1.57
N LEU A 116 11.77 -12.60 2.54
CA LEU A 116 11.92 -12.90 3.97
C LEU A 116 11.22 -14.19 4.38
N ARG A 117 10.11 -14.56 3.72
CA ARG A 117 9.42 -15.84 3.97
C ARG A 117 10.31 -17.02 3.55
N ALA A 118 10.96 -16.90 2.40
CA ALA A 118 11.89 -17.89 1.87
C ALA A 118 13.22 -17.93 2.64
N LYS A 119 13.77 -16.76 3.00
CA LYS A 119 15.06 -16.56 3.68
C LYS A 119 14.91 -15.67 4.92
N PRO A 120 14.43 -16.23 6.05
CA PRO A 120 14.17 -15.47 7.29
C PRO A 120 15.37 -14.72 7.84
N GLU A 121 16.58 -15.26 7.66
CA GLU A 121 17.85 -14.70 8.12
C GLU A 121 18.16 -13.32 7.50
N MET A 122 17.62 -13.02 6.32
CA MET A 122 17.81 -11.74 5.63
C MET A 122 17.18 -10.56 6.40
N VAL A 123 16.37 -10.82 7.42
CA VAL A 123 15.83 -9.78 8.30
C VAL A 123 16.91 -9.01 9.06
N GLU A 124 18.06 -9.64 9.35
CA GLU A 124 19.16 -8.97 10.05
C GLU A 124 19.78 -7.87 9.19
N ILE A 125 19.93 -8.11 7.88
CA ILE A 125 20.39 -7.09 6.92
C ILE A 125 19.47 -5.86 6.98
N LEU A 126 18.15 -6.08 6.98
CA LEU A 126 17.19 -4.98 7.07
C LEU A 126 17.26 -4.26 8.41
N LYS A 127 17.47 -4.99 9.52
CA LYS A 127 17.64 -4.37 10.84
C LYS A 127 18.86 -3.47 10.88
N ASP A 128 19.97 -3.89 10.29
CA ASP A 128 21.22 -3.13 10.27
C ASP A 128 21.09 -1.86 9.42
N ILE A 129 20.54 -1.98 8.20
CA ILE A 129 20.22 -0.81 7.36
C ILE A 129 19.38 0.21 8.12
N ARG A 130 18.39 -0.22 8.91
CA ARG A 130 17.51 0.69 9.67
C ARG A 130 18.17 1.27 10.92
N LYS A 131 19.19 0.61 11.50
CA LYS A 131 20.01 1.20 12.57
C LYS A 131 20.86 2.33 12.03
N ASP A 132 21.53 2.12 10.89
CA ASP A 132 22.42 3.11 10.28
C ASP A 132 21.70 4.42 9.95
N VAL A 133 20.48 4.31 9.41
CA VAL A 133 19.62 5.48 9.12
C VAL A 133 19.29 6.28 10.39
N ARG A 134 19.19 5.65 11.57
CA ARG A 134 18.92 6.36 12.84
C ARG A 134 20.17 7.03 13.41
N VAL A 135 21.35 6.55 13.06
CA VAL A 135 22.64 7.06 13.59
C VAL A 135 23.14 8.26 12.79
N ALA A 136 22.71 8.43 11.53
CA ALA A 136 22.99 9.59 10.70
C ALA A 136 22.31 10.88 11.22
N ARG A 137 22.71 11.37 12.41
CA ARG A 137 22.49 12.74 12.84
C ARG A 137 23.45 13.64 12.07
N VAL A 138 22.92 14.43 11.15
CA VAL A 138 23.64 15.55 10.54
C VAL A 138 23.99 16.54 11.66
N LYS A 139 25.29 16.79 11.90
CA LYS A 139 25.74 17.90 12.76
C LYS A 139 25.29 19.21 12.09
N GLY A 140 24.66 20.08 12.88
CA GLY A 140 23.95 21.27 12.42
C GLY A 140 24.77 22.22 11.56
N THR A 141 24.07 22.89 10.66
CA THR A 141 24.44 24.21 10.14
C THR A 141 24.83 25.10 11.31
N GLN A 142 26.10 25.51 11.36
CA GLN A 142 26.55 26.54 12.28
C GLN A 142 25.91 27.87 11.88
N ASP A 143 25.22 28.49 12.84
CA ASP A 143 24.94 29.91 12.84
C ASP A 143 26.26 30.68 12.82
N THR A 144 26.71 31.12 11.64
CA THR A 144 27.78 32.12 11.56
C THR A 144 27.17 33.51 11.74
N ASN A 145 26.85 33.86 12.99
CA ASN A 145 26.69 35.26 13.37
C ASN A 145 28.09 35.91 13.42
N GLY A 146 28.57 36.29 12.24
CA GLY A 146 29.82 37.02 12.03
C GLY A 146 29.67 38.50 12.38
N LYS A 147 30.04 38.83 13.61
CA LYS A 147 30.28 40.18 14.13
C LYS A 147 31.16 41.01 13.17
N VAL A 148 30.68 42.16 12.67
CA VAL A 148 31.56 43.20 12.12
C VAL A 148 31.48 44.44 13.01
N LYS A 149 32.59 44.68 13.73
CA LYS A 149 32.88 45.91 14.48
C LYS A 149 33.62 46.84 13.51
N GLY A 150 33.15 48.08 13.32
CA GLY A 150 33.94 49.07 12.56
C GLY A 150 33.37 50.49 12.48
N ARG A 151 33.86 51.34 13.39
CA ARG A 151 34.18 52.79 13.23
C ARG A 151 33.09 53.88 13.13
N ARG A 152 33.25 54.79 14.12
CA ARG A 152 32.81 56.17 14.32
C ARG A 152 32.54 57.00 13.06
N SER A 153 31.46 57.79 13.12
CA SER A 153 31.47 59.18 12.63
C SER A 153 30.71 60.09 13.59
N ARG A 154 31.39 61.17 13.99
CA ARG A 154 30.96 62.33 14.78
C ARG A 154 30.05 63.23 13.93
N ARG A 155 29.04 63.84 14.54
CA ARG A 155 28.60 65.26 14.44
C ARG A 155 27.41 65.39 15.41
N GLU A 156 27.50 66.18 16.49
CA GLU A 156 27.12 67.60 16.52
C GLU A 156 25.66 67.77 16.04
N SER A 157 24.69 68.31 16.77
CA SER A 157 24.71 69.41 17.75
C SER A 157 23.27 69.74 18.20
N LEU A 158 23.13 70.47 19.32
CA LEU A 158 22.07 71.44 19.71
C LEU A 158 20.71 70.88 20.20
N SER A 159 20.40 71.05 21.50
CA SER A 159 19.64 72.15 22.16
C SER A 159 18.13 71.85 22.18
N ALA A 160 17.34 72.09 23.22
CA ALA A 160 17.44 72.86 24.46
C ALA A 160 16.53 72.22 25.52
#